data_AF-A0AA35TFM0-F1
#
_entry.id   AF-A0AA35TFM0-F1
#
_cell.length_a   1.000
_cell.length_b   1.000
_cell.length_c   1.000
_cell.angle_alpha   90.00
_cell.angle_beta   90.00
_cell.angle_gamma   90.00
#
_symmetry.space_group_name_H-M   'P 1'
#
loop_
_entity.id
_entity.type
_entity.pdbx_description
1 polymer ?
#
loop_
_entity_poly.entity_id
_entity_poly.type
_entity_poly.pdbx_seq_one_letter_code
_entity_poly.pdbx_strand_id
1 'polypeptide(L)'
;MTTGPGASVYMPPEATAPAASNIQMSKYDASVDIFSIGVVSIFTIGEIFPCDPLAPTFADEKSGVVVARTELQRRSHYMRNVNEQLRACGQLRGDHPLIRLIQQCLQNFPSKRPGIREVLRLLEEARAGVRDEGSERNKRELVRALQTQPRNQETELVQAKDREMPLLQQQLGEKEQQIQEMRQRETELVPAKDREMPLLQQQLG
;
A
#
# COMPACT_ATOMS: atom_id res chain seq x y z
N MET A 1 -13.40 3.69 11.06
CA MET A 1 -13.03 5.07 10.70
C MET A 1 -12.09 5.59 11.77
N THR A 2 -10.98 6.23 11.40
CA THR A 2 -10.08 6.84 12.37
C THR A 2 -10.75 8.08 12.98
N THR A 3 -10.61 8.25 14.28
CA THR A 3 -11.27 9.33 15.04
C THR A 3 -10.49 10.65 14.98
N GLY A 4 -9.25 10.63 14.45
CA GLY A 4 -8.43 11.81 14.22
C GLY A 4 -8.08 12.03 12.73
N PRO A 5 -7.71 13.26 12.35
CA PRO A 5 -7.22 13.57 11.00
C PRO A 5 -5.87 12.89 10.77
N GLY A 6 -5.71 12.26 9.60
CA GLY A 6 -4.44 11.65 9.19
C GLY A 6 -4.61 10.48 8.24
N ALA A 7 -3.51 10.02 7.66
CA ALA A 7 -3.47 8.77 6.91
C ALA A 7 -3.22 7.60 7.86
N SER A 8 -4.13 6.62 7.87
CA SER A 8 -4.17 5.51 8.84
C SER A 8 -2.87 4.72 8.94
N VAL A 9 -2.14 4.57 7.83
CA VAL A 9 -0.86 3.85 7.78
C VAL A 9 0.26 4.53 8.57
N TYR A 10 0.17 5.83 8.86
CA TYR A 10 1.16 6.57 9.64
C TYR A 10 0.72 6.85 11.09
N MET A 11 -0.51 6.48 11.44
CA MET A 11 -1.06 6.79 12.75
C MET A 11 -0.58 5.80 13.81
N PRO A 12 -0.17 6.29 14.98
CA PRO A 12 0.17 5.42 16.10
C PRO A 12 -1.07 4.75 16.70
N PRO A 13 -0.90 3.67 17.50
CA PRO A 13 -2.02 2.92 18.05
C PRO A 13 -2.93 3.77 18.94
N GLU A 14 -2.40 4.72 19.70
CA GLU A 14 -3.19 5.63 20.53
C GLU A 14 -4.04 6.63 19.73
N ALA A 15 -3.66 6.94 18.48
CA ALA A 15 -4.44 7.81 17.59
C ALA A 15 -5.53 7.05 16.81
N THR A 16 -5.43 5.73 16.74
CA THR A 16 -6.41 4.85 16.07
C THR A 16 -7.32 4.11 17.03
N ALA A 17 -7.04 4.19 18.34
CA ALA A 17 -7.84 3.55 19.37
C ALA A 17 -9.30 4.08 19.36
N PRO A 18 -10.30 3.19 19.47
CA PRO A 18 -11.69 3.61 19.52
C PRO A 18 -11.97 4.43 20.77
N ALA A 19 -12.78 5.49 20.61
CA ALA A 19 -13.19 6.42 21.67
C ALA A 19 -13.93 5.74 22.86
N ALA A 20 -14.33 4.47 22.72
CA ALA A 20 -14.93 3.66 23.77
C ALA A 20 -13.92 3.14 24.80
N SER A 21 -12.62 3.20 24.50
CA SER A 21 -11.60 3.09 25.54
C SER A 21 -11.58 4.41 26.31
N ASN A 22 -11.69 4.39 27.64
CA ASN A 22 -11.53 5.58 28.52
C ASN A 22 -10.14 6.25 28.42
N ILE A 23 -9.40 5.95 27.36
CA ILE A 23 -8.21 6.66 26.91
C ILE A 23 -8.74 7.93 26.24
N GLN A 24 -8.92 8.96 27.06
CA GLN A 24 -9.00 10.36 26.64
C GLN A 24 -8.05 10.53 25.44
N MET A 25 -8.58 10.87 24.24
CA MET A 25 -7.78 10.99 23.02
C MET A 25 -6.51 11.76 23.39
N SER A 26 -5.41 11.02 23.48
CA SER A 26 -4.17 11.57 24.00
C SER A 26 -3.88 12.76 23.10
N LYS A 27 -3.85 13.95 23.70
CA LYS A 27 -3.61 15.22 23.03
C LYS A 27 -2.56 14.99 21.95
N TYR A 28 -2.92 15.24 20.69
CA TYR A 28 -1.98 15.11 19.58
C TYR A 28 -0.72 15.89 19.96
N ASP A 29 0.39 15.17 20.10
CA ASP A 29 1.65 15.73 20.56
C ASP A 29 2.77 15.27 19.63
N ALA A 30 3.97 15.80 19.88
CA ALA A 30 5.13 15.51 19.04
C ALA A 30 5.43 14.01 18.94
N SER A 31 5.02 13.17 19.91
CA SER A 31 5.28 11.73 19.88
C SER A 31 4.52 11.02 18.75
N VAL A 32 3.40 11.60 18.29
CA VAL A 32 2.65 11.11 17.12
C VAL A 32 3.50 11.29 15.86
N ASP A 33 4.08 12.48 15.68
CA ASP A 33 4.98 12.76 14.55
C ASP A 33 6.23 11.86 14.59
N ILE A 34 6.80 11.62 15.78
CA ILE A 34 7.93 10.69 15.94
C ILE A 34 7.55 9.28 15.47
N PHE A 35 6.34 8.81 15.77
CA PHE A 35 5.88 7.53 15.27
C PHE A 35 5.79 7.52 13.74
N SER A 36 5.19 8.56 13.15
CA SER A 36 5.08 8.69 11.70
C SER A 36 6.45 8.76 11.01
N ILE A 37 7.45 9.40 11.61
CA ILE A 37 8.85 9.37 11.14
C ILE A 37 9.39 7.94 11.09
N GLY A 38 9.12 7.14 12.13
CA GLY A 38 9.50 5.72 12.15
C GLY A 38 8.89 4.93 11.00
N VAL A 39 7.60 5.17 10.72
CA VAL A 39 6.89 4.55 9.59
C VAL A 39 7.49 4.98 8.24
N VAL A 40 7.70 6.28 8.00
CA VAL A 40 8.33 6.79 6.77
C VAL A 40 9.73 6.20 6.58
N SER A 41 10.49 6.04 7.67
CA SER A 41 11.84 5.49 7.62
C SER A 41 11.87 4.01 7.21
N ILE A 42 10.88 3.20 7.61
CA ILE A 42 10.71 1.83 7.10
C ILE A 42 10.60 1.84 5.58
N PHE A 43 9.74 2.70 5.03
CA PHE A 43 9.49 2.76 3.59
C PHE A 43 10.66 3.32 2.81
N THR A 44 11.39 4.26 3.41
CA THR A 44 12.60 4.83 2.81
C THR A 44 13.68 3.76 2.65
N ILE A 45 13.87 2.90 3.64
CA ILE A 45 14.90 1.86 3.61
C ILE A 45 14.45 0.62 2.83
N GLY A 46 13.16 0.25 2.96
CA GLY A 46 12.61 -0.91 2.27
C GLY A 46 12.28 -0.67 0.79
N GLU A 47 12.35 0.59 0.33
CA GLU A 47 11.93 1.05 -1.00
C GLU A 47 10.50 0.60 -1.38
N ILE A 48 9.66 0.32 -0.37
CA ILE A 48 8.28 -0.11 -0.51
C ILE A 48 7.41 1.04 -0.04
N PHE A 49 6.60 1.60 -0.93
CA PHE A 49 5.63 2.62 -0.56
C PHE A 49 4.62 2.04 0.45
N PRO A 50 4.01 2.84 1.33
CA PRO A 50 2.85 2.45 2.13
C PRO A 50 1.61 2.17 1.28
N CYS A 51 1.65 1.17 0.42
CA CYS A 51 0.46 0.39 0.11
C CYS A 51 0.36 -0.66 1.23
N ASP A 52 -0.84 -0.93 1.74
CA ASP A 52 -1.04 -2.06 2.64
C ASP A 52 -0.86 -3.34 1.81
N PRO A 53 0.30 -4.03 1.80
CA PRO A 53 0.45 -5.22 0.97
C PRO A 53 -0.33 -6.38 1.59
N LEU A 54 -0.80 -6.21 2.82
CA LEU A 54 -1.55 -7.19 3.56
C LEU A 54 -3.03 -6.84 3.48
N ALA A 55 -3.82 -7.88 3.22
CA ALA A 55 -5.25 -7.77 3.42
C ALA A 55 -5.53 -7.31 4.88
N PRO A 56 -6.52 -6.40 5.07
CA PRO A 56 -6.89 -5.88 6.39
C PRO A 56 -7.45 -6.98 7.30
N THR A 57 -7.77 -8.14 6.73
CA THR A 57 -8.20 -9.34 7.44
C THR A 57 -7.37 -10.54 7.00
N PHE A 58 -7.34 -11.57 7.83
CA PHE A 58 -6.79 -12.88 7.48
C PHE A 58 -7.61 -13.98 8.15
N ALA A 59 -7.62 -15.18 7.57
CA ALA A 59 -8.18 -16.35 8.23
C ALA A 59 -7.20 -16.81 9.31
N ASP A 60 -7.63 -16.81 10.57
CA ASP A 60 -6.84 -17.39 11.65
C ASP A 60 -6.66 -18.89 11.41
N GLU A 61 -5.41 -19.36 11.36
CA GLU A 61 -5.08 -20.73 10.95
C GLU A 61 -5.66 -21.80 11.89
N LYS A 62 -5.96 -21.45 13.14
CA LYS A 62 -6.46 -22.40 14.15
C LYS A 62 -7.98 -22.49 14.15
N SER A 63 -8.66 -21.36 13.97
CA SER A 63 -10.11 -21.27 14.07
C SER A 63 -10.80 -21.21 12.70
N GLY A 64 -10.08 -20.91 11.62
CA GLY A 64 -10.63 -20.65 10.29
C GLY A 64 -11.46 -19.35 10.23
N VAL A 65 -11.54 -18.60 11.33
CA VAL A 65 -12.33 -17.37 11.43
C VAL A 65 -11.56 -16.23 10.80
N VAL A 66 -12.26 -15.41 10.00
CA VAL A 66 -11.70 -14.19 9.45
C VAL A 66 -11.56 -13.16 10.58
N VAL A 67 -10.33 -12.81 10.90
CA VAL A 67 -9.99 -11.83 11.93
C VAL A 67 -9.35 -10.60 11.30
N ALA A 68 -9.55 -9.44 11.93
CA ALA A 68 -8.89 -8.22 11.53
C ALA A 68 -7.40 -8.27 11.87
N ARG A 69 -6.56 -7.82 10.93
CA ARG A 69 -5.13 -7.67 11.16
C ARG A 69 -4.88 -6.44 12.01
N THR A 70 -4.19 -6.62 13.13
CA THR A 70 -3.81 -5.52 14.02
C THR A 70 -2.65 -4.71 13.42
N GLU A 71 -2.55 -3.44 13.79
CA GLU A 71 -1.44 -2.59 13.32
C GLU A 71 -0.07 -3.07 13.81
N LEU A 72 -0.03 -3.71 14.99
CA LEU A 72 1.19 -4.36 15.47
C LEU A 72 1.63 -5.50 14.54
N GLN A 73 0.70 -6.31 14.04
CA GLN A 73 1.02 -7.39 13.10
C GLN A 73 1.48 -6.83 11.75
N ARG A 74 0.84 -5.77 11.24
CA ARG A 74 1.24 -5.10 10.00
C ARG A 74 2.68 -4.58 10.09
N ARG A 75 3.01 -3.82 11.13
CA ARG A 75 4.37 -3.29 11.36
C ARG A 75 5.41 -4.38 11.56
N SER A 76 5.07 -5.45 12.29
CA SER A 76 5.97 -6.59 12.47
C SER A 76 6.32 -7.25 11.13
N HIS A 77 5.34 -7.33 10.22
CA HIS A 77 5.57 -7.84 8.87
C HIS A 77 6.49 -6.91 8.06
N TYR A 78 6.23 -5.60 8.04
CA TYR A 78 7.11 -4.65 7.33
C TYR A 78 8.55 -4.68 7.85
N MET A 79 8.74 -4.69 9.17
CA MET A 79 10.07 -4.79 9.77
C MET A 79 10.78 -6.09 9.40
N ARG A 80 10.05 -7.20 9.27
CA ARG A 80 10.63 -8.46 8.78
C ARG A 80 11.12 -8.31 7.35
N ASN A 81 10.29 -7.76 6.45
CA ASN A 81 10.65 -7.57 5.04
C ASN A 81 11.86 -6.65 4.89
N VAL A 82 11.90 -5.52 5.61
CA VAL A 82 13.08 -4.63 5.59
C VAL A 82 14.33 -5.36 6.06
N ASN A 83 14.25 -6.13 7.14
CA ASN A 83 15.39 -6.91 7.62
C ASN A 83 15.85 -7.97 6.60
N GLU A 84 14.92 -8.61 5.88
CA GLU A 84 15.23 -9.58 4.83
C GLU A 84 15.89 -8.92 3.62
N GLN A 85 15.39 -7.77 3.16
CA GLN A 85 15.97 -7.00 2.06
C GLN A 85 17.39 -6.52 2.41
N LEU A 86 17.58 -5.95 3.60
CA LEU A 86 18.91 -5.51 4.07
C LEU A 86 19.90 -6.68 4.08
N ARG A 87 19.47 -7.87 4.53
CA ARG A 87 20.29 -9.08 4.45
C ARG A 87 20.62 -9.48 3.01
N ALA A 88 19.64 -9.41 2.10
CA ALA A 88 19.82 -9.78 0.70
C ALA A 88 20.81 -8.85 -0.04
N CYS A 89 20.84 -7.56 0.31
CA CYS A 89 21.76 -6.58 -0.26
C CYS A 89 23.21 -6.69 0.27
N GLY A 90 23.56 -7.76 0.98
CA GLY A 90 24.90 -7.93 1.55
C GLY A 90 25.21 -6.96 2.70
N GLN A 91 24.23 -6.15 3.14
CA GLN A 91 24.27 -5.43 4.41
C GLN A 91 23.99 -6.45 5.53
N LEU A 92 24.98 -7.31 5.70
CA LEU A 92 25.01 -8.42 6.64
C LEU A 92 24.95 -7.89 8.07
N ARG A 93 23.97 -8.42 8.80
CA ARG A 93 23.65 -8.23 10.23
C ARG A 93 22.79 -7.01 10.49
N GLY A 94 21.88 -7.14 11.46
CA GLY A 94 20.84 -6.17 11.79
C GLY A 94 21.34 -4.88 12.42
N ASP A 95 22.45 -4.34 11.89
CA ASP A 95 23.16 -3.16 12.35
C ASP A 95 23.07 -2.04 11.31
N HIS A 96 22.06 -2.07 10.42
CA HIS A 96 21.74 -0.86 9.67
C HIS A 96 21.43 0.23 10.71
N PRO A 97 22.17 1.35 10.72
CA PRO A 97 22.22 2.23 11.89
C PRO A 97 20.87 2.90 12.18
N LEU A 98 19.99 2.99 11.18
CA LEU A 98 18.63 3.48 11.32
C LEU A 98 17.63 2.47 11.93
N ILE A 99 17.88 1.16 11.90
CA ILE A 99 16.89 0.15 12.34
C ILE A 99 16.57 0.31 13.82
N ARG A 100 17.59 0.55 14.66
CA ARG A 100 17.39 0.80 16.09
C ARG A 100 16.54 2.05 16.33
N LEU A 101 16.84 3.14 15.62
CA LEU A 101 16.06 4.38 15.71
C LEU A 101 14.60 4.16 15.28
N ILE A 102 14.38 3.43 14.19
CA ILE A 102 13.04 3.09 13.69
C ILE A 102 12.24 2.33 14.75
N GLN A 103 12.85 1.31 15.37
CA GLN A 103 12.21 0.53 16.43
C GLN A 103 11.87 1.39 17.67
N GLN A 104 12.69 2.39 17.98
CA GLN A 104 12.43 3.34 19.07
C GLN A 104 11.28 4.30 18.72
N CYS A 105 11.23 4.79 17.48
CA CYS A 105 10.15 5.66 17.01
C CYS A 105 8.79 4.92 16.99
N LEU A 106 8.79 3.62 16.67
CA LEU A 106 7.59 2.80 16.54
C LEU A 106 7.09 2.16 17.84
N GLN A 107 7.60 2.61 19.00
CA GLN A 107 7.09 2.13 20.28
C GLN A 107 5.60 2.42 20.44
N ASN A 108 4.84 1.43 20.93
CA ASN A 108 3.39 1.57 21.13
C ASN A 108 3.04 2.62 22.18
N PHE A 109 3.93 2.82 23.16
CA PHE A 109 3.74 3.81 24.21
C PHE A 109 4.44 5.12 23.83
N PRO A 110 3.71 6.24 23.72
CA PRO A 110 4.28 7.57 23.46
C PRO A 110 5.49 7.92 24.31
N SER A 111 5.44 7.60 25.60
CA SER A 111 6.50 7.89 26.58
C SER A 111 7.80 7.11 26.36
N LYS A 112 7.80 6.07 25.52
CA LYS A 112 8.99 5.30 25.17
C LYS A 112 9.60 5.73 23.85
N ARG A 113 8.95 6.64 23.12
CA ARG A 113 9.48 7.19 21.86
C ARG A 113 10.53 8.25 22.19
N PRO A 114 11.60 8.36 21.40
CA PRO A 114 12.60 9.40 21.57
C PRO A 114 11.99 10.77 21.29
N GLY A 115 12.53 11.82 21.92
CA GLY A 115 12.19 13.19 21.55
C GLY A 115 12.84 13.58 20.21
N ILE A 116 12.31 14.59 19.51
CA ILE A 116 12.84 15.01 18.20
C ILE A 116 14.34 15.36 18.22
N ARG A 117 14.83 15.97 19.30
CA ARG A 117 16.26 16.27 19.46
C ARG A 117 17.12 15.01 19.52
N GLU A 118 16.62 13.96 20.16
CA GLU A 118 17.30 12.66 20.23
C GLU A 118 17.24 11.94 18.89
N VAL A 119 16.10 12.01 18.18
CA VAL A 119 15.99 11.48 16.81
C VAL A 119 17.04 12.12 15.90
N LEU A 120 17.17 13.45 15.90
CA LEU A 120 18.17 14.15 15.10
C LEU A 120 19.60 13.73 15.46
N ARG A 121 19.92 13.61 16.75
CA ARG A 121 21.23 13.12 17.21
C ARG A 121 21.51 11.71 16.69
N LEU A 122 20.55 10.80 16.82
CA LEU A 122 20.69 9.41 16.37
C LEU A 122 20.81 9.31 14.84
N LEU A 123 20.13 10.19 14.09
CA LEU A 123 20.29 10.28 12.63
C LEU A 123 21.68 10.75 12.23
N GLU A 124 22.24 11.75 12.90
CA GLU A 124 23.62 12.21 12.61
C GLU A 124 24.66 11.15 13.00
N GLU A 125 24.46 10.43 14.11
CA GLU A 125 25.30 9.27 14.47
C GLU A 125 25.22 8.15 13.44
N ALA A 126 24.01 7.84 12.96
CA ALA A 126 23.80 6.87 11.90
C ALA A 126 24.50 7.31 10.61
N ARG A 127 24.39 8.59 10.24
CA ARG A 127 25.05 9.18 9.08
C ARG A 127 26.57 9.09 9.19
N ALA A 128 27.15 9.41 10.35
CA ALA A 128 28.59 9.36 10.57
C ALA A 128 29.15 7.93 10.52
N GLY A 129 28.33 6.92 10.85
CA GLY A 129 28.70 5.51 10.79
C GLY A 129 28.67 4.91 9.38
N VAL A 130 27.99 5.54 8.43
CA VAL A 130 28.02 5.14 7.01
C VAL A 130 29.33 5.63 6.41
N ARG A 131 30.22 4.70 6.04
CA ARG A 131 31.50 5.01 5.39
C ARG A 131 31.26 5.93 4.19
N ASP A 132 32.10 6.94 4.06
CA ASP A 132 32.07 8.05 3.10
C ASP A 132 32.26 7.63 1.62
N GLU A 133 31.61 6.55 1.17
CA GLU A 133 31.51 6.24 -0.26
C GLU A 133 30.58 7.23 -1.00
N GLY A 134 29.81 8.00 -0.24
CA GLY A 134 28.90 9.04 -0.72
C GLY A 134 29.26 10.43 -0.21
N SER A 135 30.43 10.96 -0.59
CA SER A 135 30.75 12.39 -0.46
C SER A 135 29.52 13.24 -0.84
N GLU A 136 29.28 14.38 -0.19
CA GLU A 136 28.23 15.33 -0.60
C GLU A 136 28.33 15.68 -2.11
N ARG A 137 29.53 15.56 -2.68
CA ARG A 137 29.78 15.64 -4.12
C ARG A 137 29.12 14.48 -4.90
N ASN A 138 29.31 13.24 -4.46
CA ASN A 138 28.67 12.05 -5.04
C ASN A 138 27.15 12.11 -4.93
N LYS A 139 26.60 12.63 -3.83
CA LYS A 139 25.13 12.82 -3.69
C LYS A 139 24.60 13.84 -4.69
N ARG A 140 25.28 14.98 -4.86
CA ARG A 140 24.88 15.99 -5.85
C ARG A 140 25.00 15.47 -7.29
N GLU A 141 26.03 14.68 -7.56
CA GLU A 141 26.20 14.02 -8.86
C GLU A 141 25.13 12.97 -9.10
N LEU A 142 24.75 12.17 -8.10
CA LEU A 142 23.63 11.23 -8.17
C LEU A 142 22.30 11.95 -8.41
N VAL A 143 22.04 13.05 -7.68
CA VAL A 143 20.82 13.87 -7.89
C VAL A 143 20.80 14.45 -9.29
N ARG A 144 21.93 14.96 -9.81
CA ARG A 144 22.00 15.41 -11.20
C ARG A 144 21.75 14.26 -12.17
N ALA A 145 22.35 13.08 -11.93
CA ALA A 145 22.15 11.91 -12.77
C ALA A 145 20.66 11.51 -12.83
N LEU A 146 19.95 11.54 -11.70
CA LEU A 146 18.49 11.31 -11.63
C LEU A 146 17.68 12.39 -12.35
N GLN A 147 18.12 13.66 -12.31
CA GLN A 147 17.46 14.76 -13.03
C GLN A 147 17.72 14.72 -14.55
N THR A 148 18.89 14.23 -14.96
CA THR A 148 19.24 14.06 -16.38
C THR A 148 18.80 12.72 -16.94
N GLN A 149 18.41 11.77 -16.08
CA GLN A 149 17.77 10.53 -16.49
C GLN A 149 16.49 10.95 -17.22
N PRO A 150 16.40 10.73 -18.54
CA PRO A 150 15.27 11.22 -19.27
C PRO A 150 14.04 10.51 -18.72
N ARG A 151 12.94 11.24 -18.55
CA ARG A 151 11.58 10.72 -18.27
C ARG A 151 11.08 9.79 -19.39
N ASN A 152 11.96 9.14 -20.14
CA ASN A 152 11.65 8.26 -21.25
C ASN A 152 10.74 7.12 -20.80
N GLN A 153 10.91 6.56 -19.60
CA GLN A 153 9.97 5.54 -19.11
C GLN A 153 8.56 6.09 -18.89
N GLU A 154 8.41 7.29 -18.33
CA GLU A 154 7.10 7.91 -18.10
C GLU A 154 6.47 8.33 -19.44
N THR A 155 7.28 8.84 -20.37
CA THR A 155 6.84 9.23 -21.71
C THR A 155 6.48 8.03 -22.57
N GLU A 156 7.23 6.92 -22.47
CA GLU A 156 6.92 5.65 -23.14
C GLU A 156 5.69 4.97 -22.56
N LEU A 157 5.50 4.98 -21.23
CA LEU A 157 4.28 4.46 -20.59
C LEU A 157 3.05 5.29 -20.95
N VAL A 158 3.18 6.61 -21.00
CA VAL A 158 2.10 7.50 -21.46
C VAL A 158 1.80 7.26 -22.93
N GLN A 159 2.82 7.19 -23.80
CA GLN A 159 2.63 6.88 -25.22
C GLN A 159 2.07 5.47 -25.47
N ALA A 160 2.45 4.48 -24.66
CA ALA A 160 1.90 3.13 -24.75
C ALA A 160 0.42 3.12 -24.34
N LYS A 161 0.07 3.81 -23.25
CA LYS A 161 -1.33 3.97 -22.83
C LYS A 161 -2.16 4.72 -23.86
N ASP A 162 -1.62 5.77 -24.47
CA ASP A 162 -2.30 6.53 -25.53
C ASP A 162 -2.51 5.71 -26.81
N ARG A 163 -1.70 4.66 -27.03
CA ARG A 163 -1.88 3.70 -28.14
C ARG A 163 -2.88 2.58 -27.82
N GLU A 164 -2.94 2.12 -26.57
CA GLU A 164 -3.86 1.06 -26.15
C GLU A 164 -5.28 1.55 -25.89
N MET A 165 -5.45 2.78 -25.42
CA MET A 165 -6.76 3.34 -25.07
C MET A 165 -7.77 3.33 -26.25
N PRO A 166 -7.38 3.70 -27.49
CA PRO A 166 -8.27 3.63 -28.65
C PRO A 166 -8.67 2.20 -29.00
N LEU A 167 -7.74 1.24 -28.88
CA LEU A 167 -8.00 -0.17 -29.15
C LEU A 167 -9.00 -0.75 -28.15
N LEU A 168 -8.86 -0.42 -26.87
CA LEU A 168 -9.80 -0.84 -25.83
C LEU A 168 -11.19 -0.20 -26.02
N GLN A 169 -11.25 1.07 -26.44
CA GLN A 169 -12.50 1.75 -26.77
C GLN A 169 -13.21 1.12 -27.97
N GLN A 170 -12.44 0.72 -28.99
CA GLN A 170 -12.99 -0.01 -30.14
C GLN A 170 -13.53 -1.38 -29.71
N GLN A 171 -12.78 -2.16 -28.94
CA GLN A 171 -13.22 -3.47 -28.45
C GLN A 171 -14.47 -3.37 -27.56
N LEU A 172 -14.57 -2.32 -26.74
CA LEU A 172 -15.76 -2.06 -25.94
C LEU A 172 -16.98 -1.77 -26.83
N GLY A 173 -16.83 -0.93 -27.86
CA GLY A 173 -17.89 -0.65 -28.82
C GLY A 173 -18.35 -1.89 -29.59
N GLU A 174 -17.41 -2.75 -30.02
CA GLU A 174 -17.73 -4.01 -30.69
C GLU A 174 -18.49 -4.98 -29.76
N LYS A 175 -18.09 -5.07 -28.48
CA LYS A 175 -18.81 -5.87 -27.49
C LYS A 175 -20.20 -5.33 -27.17
N GLU A 176 -20.38 -4.02 -27.10
CA GLU A 176 -21.70 -3.40 -26.91
C GLU A 176 -22.64 -3.72 -28.08
N GLN A 177 -22.14 -3.65 -29.32
CA GLN A 177 -22.90 -4.06 -30.50
C GLN A 177 -23.30 -5.54 -30.44
N GLN A 178 -22.38 -6.44 -30.09
CA GLN A 178 -22.71 -7.87 -29.92
C GLN A 178 -23.76 -8.12 -28.83
N ILE A 179 -23.68 -7.41 -27.71
CA ILE A 179 -24.68 -7.52 -26.64
C ILE A 179 -26.05 -7.05 -27.14
N GLN A 180 -26.08 -5.97 -27.93
CA GLN A 180 -27.31 -5.42 -28.47
C GLN A 180 -27.93 -6.33 -29.54
N GLU A 181 -27.12 -6.94 -30.40
CA GLU A 181 -27.56 -7.97 -31.35
C GLU A 181 -28.11 -9.21 -30.66
N MET A 182 -27.44 -9.70 -29.60
CA MET A 182 -27.95 -10.82 -28.81
C MET A 182 -29.30 -10.50 -28.18
N ARG A 183 -29.47 -9.29 -27.63
CA ARG A 183 -30.76 -8.84 -27.07
C ARG A 183 -31.85 -8.76 -28.14
N GLN A 184 -31.54 -8.27 -29.33
CA GLN A 184 -32.51 -8.24 -30.44
C GLN A 184 -32.94 -9.64 -30.86
N ARG A 185 -31.98 -10.56 -31.05
CA ARG A 185 -32.27 -11.97 -31.37
C ARG A 185 -33.10 -12.66 -30.28
N GLU A 186 -32.79 -12.39 -29.02
CA GLU A 186 -33.57 -12.92 -27.89
C GLU A 186 -35.01 -12.38 -27.92
N THR A 187 -35.20 -11.10 -28.22
CA THR A 187 -36.52 -10.47 -28.35
C THR A 187 -37.32 -11.03 -29.54
N GLU A 188 -36.65 -11.43 -30.63
CA GLU A 188 -37.28 -12.07 -31.80
C GLU A 188 -37.62 -13.56 -31.57
N LEU A 189 -36.87 -14.26 -30.71
CA LEU A 189 -37.08 -15.68 -30.38
C LEU A 189 -38.23 -15.91 -29.38
N VAL A 190 -38.52 -14.94 -28.52
CA VAL A 190 -39.63 -15.01 -27.55
C VAL A 190 -41.01 -15.20 -28.23
N PRO A 191 -41.41 -14.39 -29.24
CA PRO A 191 -42.70 -14.59 -29.91
C PRO A 191 -42.78 -15.86 -30.78
N ALA A 192 -41.65 -16.48 -31.13
CA ALA A 192 -41.62 -17.76 -31.84
C ALA A 192 -41.92 -18.93 -30.88
N LYS A 193 -41.32 -18.93 -29.68
CA LYS A 193 -41.60 -19.95 -28.64
C LYS A 193 -43.03 -19.87 -28.11
N ASP A 194 -43.59 -18.67 -27.98
CA ASP A 194 -44.98 -18.48 -27.55
C ASP A 194 -46.02 -18.92 -28.60
N ARG A 195 -45.61 -19.06 -29.87
CA ARG A 195 -46.46 -19.63 -30.95
C ARG A 195 -46.35 -21.14 -31.08
N GLU A 196 -45.24 -21.76 -30.67
CA GLU A 196 -45.04 -23.21 -30.73
C GLU A 196 -45.60 -23.96 -29.50
N MET A 197 -45.64 -23.31 -28.33
CA MET A 197 -46.19 -23.93 -27.10
C MET A 197 -47.67 -24.36 -27.18
N PRO A 198 -48.59 -23.61 -27.82
CA PRO A 198 -49.98 -24.03 -27.94
C PRO A 198 -50.18 -25.23 -28.88
N LEU A 199 -49.30 -25.43 -29.85
CA LEU A 199 -49.40 -26.51 -30.84
C LEU A 199 -48.96 -27.86 -30.27
N LEU A 200 -47.99 -27.88 -29.35
CA LEU A 200 -47.55 -29.09 -28.66
C LEU A 200 -48.57 -29.57 -27.60
N GLN A 201 -49.34 -28.66 -26.99
CA GLN A 201 -50.44 -29.05 -26.09
C GLN A 201 -51.64 -29.64 -26.83
N GLN A 202 -51.81 -29.36 -28.13
CA GLN A 202 -52.93 -29.90 -28.92
C GLN A 202 -52.65 -31.30 -29.50
N GLN A 203 -51.40 -31.77 -29.47
CA GLN A 203 -51.01 -33.12 -29.91
C GLN A 203 -50.91 -34.14 -28.76
N LEU A 204 -51.08 -33.69 -27.51
CA LEU A 204 -51.00 -34.52 -26.30
C LEU A 204 -52.33 -34.61 -25.52
N GLY A 205 -53.43 -34.13 -26.12
CA GLY A 205 -54.80 -34.24 -25.59
C GLY A 205 -55.65 -35.22 -26.37
#